data_AF-R6WB80-F1
#
_entry.id   AF-R6WB80-F1
#
_cell.length_a   1.000
_cell.length_b   1.000
_cell.length_c   1.000
_cell.angle_alpha   90.00
_cell.angle_beta   90.00
_cell.angle_gamma   90.00
#
_symmetry.space_group_name_H-M   'P 1'
#
loop_
_entity.id
_entity.type
_entity.pdbx_description
1 polymer ?
#
loop_
_entity_poly.entity_id
_entity_poly.type
_entity_poly.pdbx_seq_one_letter_code
_entity_poly.pdbx_strand_id
1 'polypeptide(L)'
;MENTMARRRYSEEKRSFFNLGLRYESPAKAVRYFCTPKKAEIFASLGVGGIHFCTIPSFGELVFAVVPEAADGRYVFPVANDMAEFFSLVASLSGAGLIDQIPSMTKETFERQLSAENAHLPPSVTAELEELVKLFDVKPLEGSPYDSVMALYNNFDYLKIPFTDEYYETLGIKPKKRSGSDFCSVCVVNIPKK
;
A
#
# COMPACT_ATOMS: atom_id res chain seq x y z
N MET A 1 -13.91 -15.17 -2.54
CA MET A 1 -13.13 -16.07 -3.43
C MET A 1 -12.68 -15.36 -4.71
N GLU A 2 -13.41 -14.32 -5.16
CA GLU A 2 -13.07 -13.49 -6.33
C GLU A 2 -11.87 -12.54 -6.08
N ASN A 3 -11.70 -12.07 -4.84
CA ASN A 3 -10.77 -10.97 -4.51
C ASN A 3 -9.28 -11.36 -4.48
N THR A 4 -8.95 -12.61 -4.12
CA THR A 4 -7.58 -13.14 -4.15
C THR A 4 -7.04 -13.26 -5.60
N MET A 5 -7.92 -13.22 -6.60
CA MET A 5 -7.56 -13.34 -8.00
C MET A 5 -6.87 -12.09 -8.55
N ALA A 6 -7.23 -10.89 -8.09
CA ALA A 6 -6.61 -9.65 -8.58
C ALA A 6 -5.12 -9.58 -8.19
N ARG A 7 -4.80 -9.89 -6.92
CA ARG A 7 -3.42 -9.96 -6.42
C ARG A 7 -2.60 -11.02 -7.16
N ARG A 8 -3.17 -12.21 -7.32
CA ARG A 8 -2.53 -13.32 -8.04
C ARG A 8 -2.29 -12.95 -9.50
N ARG A 9 -3.30 -12.44 -10.20
CA ARG A 9 -3.21 -12.01 -11.60
C ARG A 9 -2.13 -10.95 -11.77
N TYR A 10 -2.09 -9.91 -10.93
CA TYR A 10 -1.05 -8.88 -11.02
C TYR A 10 0.36 -9.47 -10.85
N SER A 11 0.51 -10.45 -9.96
CA SER A 11 1.79 -11.14 -9.72
C SER A 11 2.22 -12.06 -10.87
N GLU A 12 1.25 -12.63 -11.60
CA GLU A 12 1.48 -13.47 -12.77
C GLU A 12 1.80 -12.62 -14.02
N GLU A 13 1.03 -11.55 -14.24
CA GLU A 13 1.17 -10.62 -15.37
C GLU A 13 2.46 -9.80 -15.28
N LYS A 14 2.92 -9.47 -14.06
CA LYS A 14 4.15 -8.68 -13.78
C LYS A 14 4.20 -7.38 -14.59
N ARG A 15 3.04 -6.78 -14.78
CA ARG A 15 2.83 -5.71 -15.76
C ARG A 15 3.04 -4.34 -15.12
N SER A 16 3.81 -3.51 -15.81
CA SER A 16 3.95 -2.09 -15.48
C SER A 16 3.00 -1.26 -16.33
N PHE A 17 2.34 -0.29 -15.70
CA PHE A 17 1.57 0.77 -16.33
C PHE A 17 2.32 2.07 -16.07
N PHE A 18 3.34 2.34 -16.88
CA PHE A 18 4.29 3.42 -16.65
C PHE A 18 3.63 4.80 -16.73
N ASN A 19 2.65 4.97 -17.63
CA ASN A 19 1.92 6.22 -17.77
C ASN A 19 0.95 6.44 -16.61
N LEU A 20 0.47 5.37 -15.98
CA LEU A 20 -0.31 5.43 -14.73
C LEU A 20 0.56 5.55 -13.47
N GLY A 21 1.89 5.60 -13.61
CA GLY A 21 2.79 5.65 -12.46
C GLY A 21 2.87 4.34 -11.67
N LEU A 22 2.54 3.19 -12.27
CA LEU A 22 2.65 1.88 -11.63
C LEU A 22 3.77 1.06 -12.26
N ARG A 23 4.93 1.04 -11.62
CA ARG A 23 6.04 0.16 -12.00
C ARG A 23 5.92 -1.14 -11.23
N TYR A 24 5.89 -2.27 -11.94
CA TYR A 24 5.89 -3.57 -11.28
C TYR A 24 7.19 -3.77 -10.49
N GLU A 25 7.06 -4.16 -9.23
CA GLU A 25 8.16 -4.50 -8.35
C GLU A 25 8.12 -6.00 -8.05
N SER A 26 9.23 -6.69 -8.27
CA SER A 26 9.36 -8.07 -7.82
C SER A 26 9.58 -8.09 -6.31
N PRO A 27 8.77 -8.80 -5.51
CA PRO A 27 8.95 -8.84 -4.06
C PRO A 27 10.36 -9.27 -3.62
N ALA A 28 11.05 -10.08 -4.43
CA ALA A 28 12.41 -10.55 -4.17
C ALA A 28 13.51 -9.53 -4.48
N LYS A 29 13.21 -8.47 -5.26
CA LYS A 29 14.18 -7.47 -5.71
C LYS A 29 13.81 -6.03 -5.33
N ALA A 30 12.60 -5.82 -4.86
CA ALA A 30 12.08 -4.49 -4.51
C ALA A 30 12.98 -3.84 -3.44
N VAL A 31 13.34 -2.58 -3.70
CA VAL A 31 14.11 -1.79 -2.74
C VAL A 31 13.24 -1.49 -1.53
N ARG A 32 13.82 -1.69 -0.35
CA ARG A 32 13.18 -1.39 0.94
C ARG A 32 13.84 -0.16 1.54
N TYR A 33 13.04 0.70 2.12
CA TYR A 33 13.47 1.91 2.82
C TYR A 33 13.33 1.71 4.33
N PHE A 34 13.90 2.63 5.13
CA PHE A 34 13.85 2.57 6.60
C PHE A 34 12.41 2.40 7.13
N CYS A 35 11.44 2.99 6.45
CA CYS A 35 10.01 2.92 6.78
C CYS A 35 9.25 1.77 6.10
N THR A 36 9.90 0.88 5.32
CA THR A 36 9.20 -0.26 4.73
C THR A 36 8.92 -1.33 5.82
N PRO A 37 7.65 -1.68 6.11
CA PRO A 37 7.31 -2.60 7.18
C PRO A 37 7.97 -3.98 7.03
N LYS A 38 8.26 -4.67 8.14
CA LYS A 38 8.73 -6.06 8.17
C LYS A 38 7.78 -6.96 7.38
N LYS A 39 8.34 -7.80 6.53
CA LYS A 39 7.62 -8.76 5.66
C LYS A 39 6.60 -8.11 4.70
N ALA A 40 6.64 -6.79 4.52
CA ALA A 40 5.83 -6.16 3.47
C ALA A 40 6.20 -6.75 2.10
N GLU A 41 5.19 -7.15 1.35
CA GLU A 41 5.29 -7.64 -0.01
C GLU A 41 5.04 -6.47 -0.97
N ILE A 42 6.14 -5.85 -1.40
CA ILE A 42 6.10 -4.75 -2.36
C ILE A 42 5.72 -5.33 -3.73
N PHE A 43 4.71 -4.74 -4.36
CA PHE A 43 4.24 -5.17 -5.67
C PHE A 43 4.34 -4.09 -6.74
N ALA A 44 4.32 -2.81 -6.35
CA ALA A 44 4.47 -1.70 -7.29
C ALA A 44 5.20 -0.52 -6.66
N SER A 45 5.79 0.34 -7.50
CA SER A 45 6.38 1.62 -7.10
C SER A 45 5.98 2.74 -8.07
N LEU A 46 6.03 3.99 -7.59
CA LEU A 46 5.93 5.17 -8.47
C LEU A 46 7.21 5.39 -9.28
N GLY A 47 8.33 4.80 -8.85
CA GLY A 47 9.66 5.05 -9.42
C GLY A 47 10.28 6.40 -9.05
N VAL A 48 9.66 7.14 -8.13
CA VAL A 48 10.11 8.44 -7.61
C VAL A 48 9.90 8.49 -6.10
N GLY A 49 10.75 9.23 -5.38
CA GLY A 49 10.62 9.48 -3.93
C GLY A 49 10.73 8.22 -3.04
N GLY A 50 11.09 7.08 -3.62
CA GLY A 50 11.02 5.78 -2.93
C GLY A 50 9.59 5.33 -2.61
N ILE A 51 8.57 5.95 -3.22
CA ILE A 51 7.17 5.66 -2.95
C ILE A 51 6.79 4.31 -3.57
N HIS A 52 6.23 3.42 -2.74
CA HIS A 52 5.85 2.08 -3.17
C HIS A 52 4.59 1.58 -2.48
N PHE A 53 3.96 0.60 -3.12
CA PHE A 53 2.74 -0.05 -2.66
C PHE A 53 3.01 -1.49 -2.27
N CYS A 54 2.44 -1.89 -1.14
CA CYS A 54 2.66 -3.22 -0.58
C CYS A 54 1.43 -3.77 0.12
N THR A 55 1.43 -5.07 0.33
CA THR A 55 0.58 -5.72 1.35
C THR A 55 1.47 -6.12 2.53
N ILE A 56 0.87 -6.26 3.71
CA ILE A 56 1.59 -6.67 4.92
C ILE A 56 0.84 -7.87 5.49
N PRO A 57 1.46 -9.07 5.58
CA PRO A 57 0.73 -10.31 5.91
C PRO A 57 -0.09 -10.26 7.22
N SER A 58 0.33 -9.47 8.21
CA SER A 58 -0.41 -9.31 9.47
C SER A 58 -1.72 -8.50 9.36
N PHE A 59 -1.97 -7.88 8.21
CA PHE A 59 -3.14 -7.04 7.93
C PHE A 59 -4.00 -7.59 6.79
N GLY A 60 -3.79 -8.85 6.38
CA GLY A 60 -4.55 -9.48 5.30
C GLY A 60 -4.28 -8.83 3.95
N GLU A 61 -5.35 -8.46 3.25
CA GLU A 61 -5.29 -7.95 1.87
C GLU A 61 -5.13 -6.43 1.78
N LEU A 62 -5.09 -5.70 2.90
CA LEU A 62 -4.94 -4.25 2.90
C LEU A 62 -3.74 -3.82 2.05
N VAL A 63 -3.98 -2.87 1.16
CA VAL A 63 -2.93 -2.24 0.36
C VAL A 63 -2.48 -0.98 1.06
N PHE A 64 -1.17 -0.86 1.24
CA PHE A 64 -0.52 0.27 1.88
C PHE A 64 0.31 1.05 0.88
N ALA A 65 0.26 2.38 0.97
CA ALA A 65 1.30 3.24 0.44
C ALA A 65 2.42 3.38 1.48
N VAL A 66 3.67 3.31 1.02
CA VAL A 66 4.86 3.66 1.78
C VAL A 66 5.46 4.91 1.16
N VAL A 67 5.53 5.98 1.95
CA VAL A 67 5.90 7.33 1.53
C VAL A 67 7.05 7.80 2.43
N PRO A 68 8.33 7.61 2.03
CA PRO A 68 9.49 7.98 2.85
C PRO A 68 9.55 9.46 3.25
N GLU A 69 8.96 10.34 2.45
CA GLU A 69 8.94 11.79 2.66
C GLU A 69 7.64 12.30 3.29
N ALA A 70 6.82 11.42 3.89
CA ALA A 70 5.57 11.82 4.54
C ALA A 70 5.81 12.84 5.68
N ALA A 71 5.17 14.00 5.57
CA ALA A 71 5.40 15.14 6.47
C ALA A 71 4.83 14.96 7.89
N ASP A 72 3.80 14.13 8.05
CA ASP A 72 3.10 13.90 9.32
C ASP A 72 3.71 12.74 10.15
N GLY A 73 4.82 12.15 9.68
CA GLY A 73 5.48 11.01 10.29
C GLY A 73 4.75 9.67 10.09
N ARG A 74 3.62 9.63 9.38
CA ARG A 74 2.92 8.41 8.98
C ARG A 74 3.42 7.95 7.62
N TYR A 75 4.65 7.45 7.62
CA TYR A 75 5.33 6.96 6.41
C TYR A 75 4.64 5.77 5.72
N VAL A 76 3.69 5.10 6.40
CA VAL A 76 2.96 3.96 5.87
C VAL A 76 1.50 4.08 6.26
N PHE A 77 0.60 4.07 5.29
CA PHE A 77 -0.84 4.16 5.53
C PHE A 77 -1.64 3.30 4.53
N PRO A 78 -2.80 2.75 4.96
CA PRO A 78 -3.67 2.00 4.06
C PRO A 78 -4.34 2.93 3.06
N VAL A 79 -4.47 2.45 1.81
CA VAL A 79 -5.08 3.19 0.70
C VAL A 79 -6.23 2.43 0.03
N ALA A 80 -6.32 1.12 0.23
CA ALA A 80 -7.44 0.30 -0.24
C ALA A 80 -7.60 -0.95 0.64
N ASN A 81 -8.80 -1.51 0.69
CA ASN A 81 -9.07 -2.73 1.47
C ASN A 81 -8.45 -3.98 0.83
N ASP A 82 -8.24 -3.95 -0.47
CA ASP A 82 -7.66 -5.03 -1.27
C ASP A 82 -7.08 -4.51 -2.60
N MET A 83 -6.52 -5.42 -3.40
CA MET A 83 -5.94 -5.10 -4.71
C MET A 83 -6.96 -4.64 -5.74
N ALA A 84 -8.21 -5.13 -5.70
CA ALA A 84 -9.23 -4.74 -6.65
C ALA A 84 -9.65 -3.28 -6.39
N GLU A 85 -9.90 -2.93 -5.13
CA GLU A 85 -10.17 -1.55 -4.73
C GLU A 85 -8.96 -0.63 -4.99
N PHE A 86 -7.72 -1.11 -4.84
CA PHE A 86 -6.53 -0.35 -5.24
C PHE A 86 -6.53 -0.01 -6.74
N PHE A 87 -6.87 -0.96 -7.61
CA PHE A 87 -6.97 -0.69 -9.05
C PHE A 87 -8.18 0.18 -9.39
N SER A 88 -9.30 0.05 -8.68
CA SER A 88 -10.44 0.98 -8.77
C SER A 88 -10.04 2.40 -8.36
N LEU A 89 -9.22 2.55 -7.31
CA LEU A 89 -8.67 3.83 -6.87
C LEU A 89 -7.76 4.44 -7.94
N VAL A 90 -6.81 3.67 -8.49
CA VAL A 90 -5.97 4.11 -9.61
C VAL A 90 -6.84 4.52 -10.80
N ALA A 91 -7.91 3.79 -11.09
CA ALA A 91 -8.86 4.13 -12.15
C ALA A 91 -9.61 5.44 -11.89
N SER A 92 -10.05 5.69 -10.66
CA SER A 92 -10.68 6.95 -10.25
C SER A 92 -9.76 8.16 -10.33
N LEU A 93 -8.45 7.94 -10.20
CA LEU A 93 -7.44 9.00 -10.18
C LEU A 93 -6.71 9.17 -11.51
N SER A 94 -7.05 8.38 -12.53
CA SER A 94 -6.33 8.32 -13.81
C SER A 94 -4.83 8.00 -13.65
N GLY A 95 -4.45 7.32 -12.57
CA GLY A 95 -3.06 7.05 -12.20
C GLY A 95 -2.85 6.93 -10.69
N ALA A 96 -1.64 6.55 -10.30
CA ALA A 96 -1.25 6.37 -8.89
C ALA A 96 -0.58 7.61 -8.26
N GLY A 97 -0.23 8.62 -9.08
CA GLY A 97 0.63 9.75 -8.67
C GLY A 97 0.02 10.72 -7.65
N LEU A 98 -1.28 10.65 -7.40
CA LEU A 98 -1.96 11.44 -6.37
C LEU A 98 -2.23 10.67 -5.08
N ILE A 99 -2.03 9.36 -5.05
CA ILE A 99 -2.41 8.51 -3.91
C ILE A 99 -1.63 8.90 -2.64
N ASP A 100 -0.32 9.12 -2.75
CA ASP A 100 0.55 9.47 -1.63
C ASP A 100 0.26 10.87 -1.07
N GLN A 101 -0.32 11.75 -1.89
CA GLN A 101 -0.56 13.15 -1.55
C GLN A 101 -1.88 13.37 -0.80
N ILE A 102 -2.83 12.42 -0.87
CA ILE A 102 -4.17 12.54 -0.27
C ILE A 102 -4.11 13.03 1.19
N PRO A 103 -3.31 12.44 2.10
CA PRO A 103 -3.30 12.87 3.50
C PRO A 103 -2.72 14.27 3.74
N SER A 104 -1.99 14.83 2.77
CA SER A 104 -1.35 16.15 2.90
C SER A 104 -2.18 17.30 2.34
N MET A 105 -3.29 17.02 1.67
CA MET A 105 -4.17 18.02 1.06
C MET A 105 -5.51 18.11 1.78
N THR A 106 -6.16 19.28 1.68
CA THR A 106 -7.61 19.34 1.93
C THR A 106 -8.36 18.67 0.77
N LYS A 107 -9.59 18.21 1.01
CA LYS A 107 -10.42 17.60 -0.03
C LYS A 107 -10.60 18.52 -1.25
N GLU A 108 -10.85 19.81 -1.02
CA GLU A 108 -11.05 20.79 -2.08
C GLU A 108 -9.77 21.00 -2.91
N THR A 109 -8.61 21.00 -2.25
CA THR A 109 -7.31 21.13 -2.92
C THR A 109 -7.03 19.90 -3.78
N PHE A 110 -7.29 18.72 -3.22
CA PHE A 110 -7.14 17.45 -3.92
C PHE A 110 -8.06 17.35 -5.14
N GLU A 111 -9.36 17.65 -4.99
CA GLU A 111 -10.33 17.57 -6.09
C GLU A 111 -10.01 18.57 -7.21
N ARG A 112 -9.52 19.77 -6.86
CA ARG A 112 -9.03 20.74 -7.84
C ARG A 112 -7.81 20.22 -8.60
N GLN A 113 -6.85 19.59 -7.91
CA GLN A 113 -5.66 19.01 -8.55
C GLN A 113 -6.05 17.86 -9.47
N LEU A 114 -6.90 16.94 -9.00
CA LEU A 114 -7.40 15.82 -9.80
C LEU A 114 -8.14 16.31 -11.05
N SER A 115 -8.97 17.34 -10.93
CA SER A 115 -9.66 17.95 -12.07
C SER A 115 -8.69 18.56 -13.07
N ALA A 116 -7.64 19.25 -12.60
CA ALA A 116 -6.62 19.83 -13.46
C ALA A 116 -5.80 18.78 -14.21
N GLU A 117 -5.43 17.67 -13.56
CA GLU A 117 -4.74 16.55 -14.20
C GLU A 117 -5.64 15.86 -15.24
N ASN A 118 -6.92 15.67 -14.90
CA ASN A 118 -7.88 15.04 -15.80
C ASN A 118 -8.26 15.90 -17.02
N ALA A 119 -8.10 17.22 -16.96
CA ALA A 119 -8.41 18.11 -18.08
C ALA A 119 -7.48 17.89 -19.29
N HIS A 120 -6.30 17.32 -19.08
CA HIS A 120 -5.26 17.16 -20.10
C HIS A 120 -4.64 15.75 -20.11
N LEU A 121 -5.47 14.71 -19.97
CA LEU A 121 -4.97 13.33 -20.01
C LEU A 121 -4.34 13.00 -21.36
N PRO A 122 -3.06 12.57 -21.38
CA PRO A 122 -2.42 12.08 -22.59
C PRO A 122 -3.12 10.80 -23.10
N PRO A 123 -3.16 10.55 -24.42
CA PRO A 123 -3.73 9.31 -24.96
C PRO A 123 -3.09 8.03 -24.41
N SER A 124 -1.81 8.08 -24.02
CA SER A 124 -1.11 6.94 -23.40
C SER A 124 -1.66 6.60 -22.00
N VAL A 125 -2.09 7.61 -21.23
CA VAL A 125 -2.74 7.40 -19.93
C VAL A 125 -4.09 6.75 -20.13
N THR A 126 -4.91 7.26 -21.05
CA THR A 126 -6.23 6.68 -21.35
C THR A 126 -6.12 5.23 -21.82
N ALA A 127 -5.17 4.92 -22.71
CA ALA A 127 -4.98 3.56 -23.21
C ALA A 127 -4.55 2.58 -22.10
N GLU A 128 -3.60 2.96 -21.24
CA GLU A 128 -3.21 2.13 -20.10
C GLU A 128 -4.34 1.97 -19.08
N LEU A 129 -5.15 3.01 -18.89
CA LEU A 129 -6.31 2.98 -17.98
C LEU A 129 -7.36 1.97 -18.44
N GLU A 130 -7.73 2.00 -19.73
CA GLU A 130 -8.66 1.04 -20.33
C GLU A 130 -8.14 -0.39 -20.20
N GLU A 131 -6.83 -0.58 -20.42
CA GLU A 131 -6.19 -1.88 -20.27
C GLU A 131 -6.21 -2.37 -18.82
N LEU A 132 -5.87 -1.52 -17.84
CA LEU A 132 -5.88 -1.85 -16.42
C LEU A 132 -7.29 -2.24 -15.97
N VAL A 133 -8.29 -1.41 -16.32
CA VAL A 133 -9.72 -1.65 -16.02
C VAL A 133 -10.16 -3.00 -16.57
N LYS A 134 -9.82 -3.31 -17.82
CA LYS A 134 -10.18 -4.58 -18.47
C LYS A 134 -9.43 -5.78 -17.87
N LEU A 135 -8.14 -5.65 -17.59
CA LEU A 135 -7.30 -6.74 -17.10
C LEU A 135 -7.71 -7.19 -15.69
N PHE A 136 -8.06 -6.24 -14.83
CA PHE A 136 -8.45 -6.53 -13.45
C PHE A 136 -9.95 -6.58 -13.21
N ASP A 137 -10.76 -6.33 -14.25
CA ASP A 137 -12.23 -6.31 -14.18
C ASP A 137 -12.74 -5.37 -13.07
N VAL A 138 -12.16 -4.17 -13.04
CA VAL A 138 -12.47 -3.13 -12.05
C VAL A 138 -13.20 -1.97 -12.69
N LYS A 139 -13.74 -1.07 -11.88
CA LYS A 139 -14.33 0.20 -12.32
C LYS A 139 -13.84 1.30 -11.39
N PRO A 140 -13.84 2.57 -11.81
CA PRO A 140 -13.65 3.68 -10.88
C PRO A 140 -14.59 3.52 -9.68
N LEU A 141 -14.11 3.92 -8.49
CA LEU A 141 -14.89 3.95 -7.25
C LEU A 141 -16.21 4.72 -7.46
N GLU A 142 -17.29 4.22 -6.86
CA GLU A 142 -18.61 4.86 -6.93
C GLU A 142 -18.68 6.17 -6.11
N GLY A 143 -17.72 6.39 -5.20
CA GLY A 143 -17.64 7.55 -4.32
C GLY A 143 -16.34 8.35 -4.46
N SER A 144 -16.15 9.32 -3.57
CA SER A 144 -14.93 10.16 -3.58
C SER A 144 -13.70 9.30 -3.25
N PRO A 145 -12.67 9.29 -4.13
CA PRO A 145 -11.41 8.59 -3.83
C PRO A 145 -10.70 9.20 -2.62
N TYR A 146 -10.81 10.52 -2.41
CA TYR A 146 -10.29 11.19 -1.23
C TYR A 146 -10.93 10.65 0.05
N ASP A 147 -12.26 10.60 0.11
CA ASP A 147 -12.97 10.12 1.31
C ASP A 147 -12.66 8.64 1.57
N SER A 148 -12.54 7.84 0.52
CA SER A 148 -12.24 6.40 0.61
C SER A 148 -10.87 6.17 1.28
N VAL A 149 -9.83 6.86 0.81
CA VAL A 149 -8.49 6.78 1.41
C VAL A 149 -8.46 7.40 2.80
N MET A 150 -9.07 8.58 3.00
CA MET A 150 -9.06 9.24 4.31
C MET A 150 -9.84 8.46 5.38
N ALA A 151 -10.87 7.69 5.01
CA ALA A 151 -11.56 6.79 5.91
C ALA A 151 -10.63 5.68 6.42
N LEU A 152 -9.84 5.06 5.54
CA LEU A 152 -8.82 4.07 5.92
C LEU A 152 -7.72 4.72 6.75
N TYR A 153 -7.17 5.83 6.27
CA TYR A 153 -6.10 6.57 6.90
C TYR A 153 -6.44 7.01 8.33
N ASN A 154 -7.67 7.48 8.60
CA ASN A 154 -8.08 7.96 9.91
C ASN A 154 -8.42 6.86 10.91
N ASN A 155 -8.94 5.72 10.43
CA ASN A 155 -9.40 4.63 11.30
C ASN A 155 -8.32 3.56 11.58
N PHE A 156 -7.15 3.68 10.97
CA PHE A 156 -6.08 2.69 11.09
C PHE A 156 -5.28 2.82 12.39
N ASP A 157 -4.97 1.69 13.02
CA ASP A 157 -4.11 1.63 14.21
C ASP A 157 -2.62 1.49 13.81
N TYR A 158 -1.97 2.63 13.61
CA TYR A 158 -0.58 2.72 13.17
C TYR A 158 0.44 2.08 14.12
N LEU A 159 0.10 1.89 15.39
CA LEU A 159 1.00 1.25 16.36
C LEU A 159 1.21 -0.24 16.07
N LYS A 160 0.34 -0.84 15.26
CA LYS A 160 0.43 -2.24 14.86
C LYS A 160 1.38 -2.48 13.69
N ILE A 161 1.83 -1.43 12.98
CA ILE A 161 2.72 -1.63 11.81
C ILE A 161 4.07 -2.17 12.31
N PRO A 162 4.49 -3.36 11.83
CA PRO A 162 5.74 -3.94 12.28
C PRO A 162 6.91 -3.32 11.52
N PHE A 163 7.73 -2.50 12.16
CA PHE A 163 8.94 -1.94 11.53
C PHE A 163 10.23 -2.67 11.91
N THR A 164 11.27 -2.55 11.07
CA THR A 164 12.65 -3.00 11.38
C THR A 164 13.30 -2.10 12.41
N ASP A 165 14.44 -2.52 12.95
CA ASP A 165 15.17 -1.72 13.94
C ASP A 165 15.72 -0.43 13.31
N GLU A 166 16.10 -0.49 12.03
CA GLU A 166 16.47 0.66 11.19
C GLU A 166 15.44 1.80 11.27
N TYR A 167 14.14 1.51 11.20
CA TYR A 167 13.09 2.53 11.34
C TYR A 167 13.22 3.34 12.63
N TYR A 168 13.39 2.63 13.74
CA TYR A 168 13.48 3.24 15.06
C TYR A 168 14.79 4.01 15.24
N GLU A 169 15.89 3.45 14.72
CA GLU A 169 17.21 4.09 14.73
C GLU A 169 17.24 5.37 13.89
N THR A 170 16.72 5.34 12.65
CA THR A 170 16.64 6.50 11.76
C THR A 170 15.83 7.64 12.38
N LEU A 171 14.75 7.32 13.09
CA LEU A 171 13.88 8.32 13.72
C LEU A 171 14.30 8.69 15.15
N GLY A 172 15.35 8.08 15.70
CA GLY A 172 15.77 8.27 17.09
C GLY A 172 14.72 7.81 18.12
N ILE A 173 13.80 6.94 17.73
CA ILE A 173 12.74 6.39 18.58
C ILE A 173 13.31 5.20 19.35
N LYS A 174 13.18 5.16 20.67
CA LYS A 174 13.56 3.98 21.45
C LYS A 174 12.56 2.85 21.13
N PRO A 175 13.01 1.68 20.63
CA PRO A 175 12.10 0.57 20.41
C PRO A 175 11.47 0.18 21.75
N LYS A 176 10.15 0.01 21.79
CA LYS A 176 9.49 -0.59 22.96
C LYS A 176 10.11 -1.97 23.15
N LYS A 177 10.82 -2.18 24.26
CA LYS A 177 11.36 -3.50 24.63
C LYS A 177 10.22 -4.50 24.51
N ARG A 178 10.31 -5.43 23.57
CA ARG A 178 9.47 -6.63 23.58
C ARG A 178 9.86 -7.37 24.87
N SER A 179 8.99 -7.36 25.88
CA SER A 179 9.17 -8.20 27.05
C SER A 179 9.22 -9.65 26.55
N GLY A 180 10.39 -10.27 26.61
CA GLY A 180 10.61 -11.65 26.18
C GLY A 180 9.98 -12.64 27.15
N SER A 181 8.66 -12.76 27.12
CA SER A 181 7.92 -13.75 27.92
C SER A 181 6.75 -14.36 27.15
N ASP A 182 6.93 -14.66 25.86
CA ASP A 182 6.09 -15.58 25.10
C ASP A 182 6.90 -16.80 24.64
N PHE A 183 7.67 -17.38 25.56
CA PHE A 183 7.95 -18.81 25.51
C PHE A 183 6.72 -19.51 26.11
N CYS A 184 5.77 -19.88 25.25
CA CYS A 184 4.73 -20.84 25.63
C CYS A 184 5.40 -22.20 25.83
N SER A 185 5.88 -22.43 27.06
CA SER A 185 6.28 -23.74 27.58
C SER A 185 5.01 -24.51 27.96
N VAL A 186 4.44 -25.24 27.00
CA VAL A 186 3.33 -26.19 27.19
C VAL A 186 3.61 -27.30 26.15
N CYS A 187 4.02 -28.55 26.44
CA CYS A 187 4.00 -29.39 27.63
C CYS A 187 5.25 -30.28 27.67
N VAL A 188 5.95 -30.37 28.81
CA VAL A 188 6.70 -31.59 29.15
C VAL A 188 5.70 -32.54 29.78
N VAL A 189 5.20 -33.51 29.00
CA VAL A 189 4.35 -34.57 29.54
C VAL A 189 5.25 -35.51 30.35
N ASN A 190 5.00 -35.52 31.66
CA ASN A 190 5.70 -36.35 32.62
C ASN A 190 5.27 -37.82 32.39
N ILE A 191 6.14 -38.66 31.84
CA ILE A 191 5.90 -40.11 31.73
C ILE A 191 6.38 -40.76 33.04
N PRO A 192 5.50 -41.37 33.85
CA PRO A 192 5.94 -42.11 35.02
C PRO A 192 6.57 -43.44 34.57
N LYS A 193 7.78 -43.72 35.07
CA LYS A 193 8.42 -45.02 34.90
C LYS A 193 7.63 -46.10 35.64
N LYS A 194 7.29 -47.17 34.93
CA LYS A 194 7.13 -48.52 35.45
C LYS A 194 7.81 -49.49 34.51
#